data_AF-T2M4E4-F1
#
_entry.id   AF-T2M4E4-F1
#
_cell.length_a   1.000
_cell.length_b   1.000
_cell.length_c   1.000
_cell.angle_alpha   90.00
_cell.angle_beta   90.00
_cell.angle_gamma   90.00
#
_symmetry.space_group_name_H-M   'P 1'
#
loop_
_entity.id
_entity.type
_entity.pdbx_description
1 polymer ?
#
loop_
_entity_poly.entity_id
_entity_poly.type
_entity_poly.pdbx_seq_one_letter_code
_entity_poly.pdbx_strand_id
1 'polypeptide(L)'
;NSSSGNPYIELKIDSKDKVICEGLLNRKSVMDPGGRRTPAMKRNWRQFYCLLKGIILLFYKHDSMNDVHSVGIHHALAGYAKDYKKRAYVFKIIAADWSVYYIQAKNQDDVRQWMDCINVAAAMLSSPPLPAPVSSSMRFQRPVMPVSKAKLTKEQQLQHHNSQIKSLEEELSFHTKDKPDIHDKHYLDWENKLDYLEFEAKRFRAYCSVLTSSRLENIRQSVLASLSNDNDNLDDQNINKNVE
;
A
#
# COMPACT_ATOMS: atom_id res chain seq x y z
N ASN A 1 8.22 26.26 11.99
CA ASN A 1 9.37 25.37 11.72
C ASN A 1 8.88 24.10 11.05
N SER A 2 8.65 24.15 9.74
CA SER A 2 8.30 22.99 8.92
C SER A 2 9.57 22.20 8.64
N SER A 3 9.77 21.10 9.36
CA SER A 3 10.75 20.09 8.96
C SER A 3 10.32 19.56 7.59
N SER A 4 11.02 19.99 6.54
CA SER A 4 10.87 19.45 5.19
C SER A 4 11.45 18.04 5.15
N GLY A 5 10.74 17.10 5.77
CA GLY A 5 11.10 15.69 5.72
C GLY A 5 10.94 15.14 4.30
N ASN A 6 11.74 14.11 4.01
CA ASN A 6 11.88 13.53 2.69
C ASN A 6 10.52 12.98 2.19
N PRO A 7 9.95 13.52 1.10
CA PRO A 7 8.62 13.11 0.60
C PRO A 7 8.57 11.66 0.10
N TYR A 8 9.72 11.02 -0.10
CA TYR A 8 9.79 9.61 -0.47
C TYR A 8 9.70 8.66 0.72
N ILE A 9 9.82 9.16 1.96
CA ILE A 9 9.91 8.34 3.18
C ILE A 9 8.82 8.70 4.20
N GLU A 10 8.40 9.98 4.28
CA GLU A 10 7.43 10.43 5.27
C GLU A 10 5.99 10.51 4.74
N LEU A 11 5.06 9.94 5.51
CA LEU A 11 3.62 10.10 5.27
C LEU A 11 3.16 11.47 5.76
N LYS A 12 2.73 12.34 4.83
CA LYS A 12 2.11 13.62 5.16
C LYS A 12 0.60 13.55 4.89
N ILE A 13 -0.20 13.85 5.90
CA ILE A 13 -1.65 13.94 5.77
C ILE A 13 -1.97 15.29 5.14
N ASP A 14 -2.48 15.28 3.91
CA ASP A 14 -3.00 16.49 3.31
C ASP A 14 -4.45 16.72 3.75
N SER A 15 -4.71 17.86 4.39
CA SER A 15 -6.05 18.30 4.75
C SER A 15 -7.01 18.41 3.54
N LYS A 16 -6.46 18.62 2.33
CA LYS A 16 -7.20 18.76 1.07
C LYS A 16 -7.54 17.43 0.42
N ASP A 17 -6.94 16.31 0.86
CA ASP A 17 -7.26 14.99 0.32
C ASP A 17 -8.71 14.61 0.68
N LYS A 18 -9.51 14.37 -0.36
CA LYS A 18 -10.89 13.90 -0.22
C LYS A 18 -10.93 12.48 0.36
N VAL A 19 -11.98 12.20 1.12
CA VAL A 19 -12.24 10.88 1.66
C VAL A 19 -12.71 9.96 0.53
N ILE A 20 -11.96 8.89 0.27
CA ILE A 20 -12.30 7.85 -0.71
C ILE A 20 -13.23 6.81 -0.08
N CYS A 21 -13.03 6.50 1.20
CA CYS A 21 -13.80 5.51 1.95
C CYS A 21 -13.74 5.83 3.44
N GLU A 22 -14.84 5.64 4.16
CA GLU A 22 -14.90 5.80 5.60
C GLU A 22 -15.84 4.82 6.29
N GLY A 23 -15.65 4.66 7.60
CA GLY A 23 -16.51 3.82 8.43
C GLY A 23 -15.80 3.19 9.61
N LEU A 24 -16.57 2.48 10.44
CA LEU A 24 -16.05 1.77 11.60
C LEU A 24 -15.40 0.45 11.20
N LEU A 25 -14.17 0.24 11.66
CA LEU A 25 -13.44 -1.01 11.48
C LEU A 25 -12.81 -1.45 12.80
N ASN A 26 -12.73 -2.76 13.03
CA ASN A 26 -11.83 -3.28 14.05
C ASN A 26 -10.50 -3.65 13.40
N ARG A 27 -9.39 -3.27 14.01
CA ARG A 27 -8.03 -3.56 13.55
C ARG A 27 -7.29 -4.40 14.58
N LYS A 28 -6.48 -5.33 14.10
CA LYS A 28 -5.46 -6.06 14.86
C LYS A 28 -4.15 -6.09 14.10
N SER A 29 -3.07 -5.64 14.74
CA SER A 29 -1.71 -5.77 14.20
C SER A 29 -1.22 -7.22 14.31
N VAL A 30 -0.68 -7.75 13.22
CA VAL A 30 -0.20 -9.14 13.10
C VAL A 30 1.32 -9.16 12.91
N MET A 31 1.81 -8.32 12.00
CA MET A 31 3.23 -8.13 11.72
C MET A 31 3.58 -6.65 11.81
N ASP A 32 4.70 -6.33 12.46
CA ASP A 32 5.32 -5.01 12.54
C ASP A 32 6.20 -4.77 11.29
N PRO A 33 6.67 -3.53 11.05
CA PRO A 33 7.53 -3.22 9.91
C PRO A 33 8.73 -4.16 9.77
N GLY A 34 9.02 -4.56 8.54
CA GLY A 34 10.01 -5.59 8.20
C GLY A 34 9.46 -7.02 8.24
N GLY A 35 8.15 -7.21 8.48
CA GLY A 35 7.54 -8.54 8.53
C GLY A 35 7.95 -9.32 9.78
N ARG A 36 8.19 -8.64 10.91
CA ARG A 36 8.40 -9.29 12.22
C ARG A 36 7.06 -9.46 12.92
N ARG A 37 6.87 -10.59 13.61
CA ARG A 37 5.61 -10.84 14.32
C ARG A 37 5.40 -9.82 15.44
N THR A 38 4.29 -9.07 15.43
CA THR A 38 3.97 -8.06 16.45
C THR A 38 4.03 -8.67 17.86
N PRO A 39 4.50 -8.02 18.94
CA PRO A 39 4.47 -8.61 20.29
C PRO A 39 3.05 -8.97 20.76
N ALA A 40 2.88 -10.08 21.48
CA ALA A 40 1.56 -10.59 21.88
C ALA A 40 0.69 -9.54 22.59
N MET A 41 1.28 -8.73 23.48
CA MET A 41 0.61 -7.64 24.22
C MET A 41 0.04 -6.54 23.31
N LYS A 42 0.54 -6.42 22.08
CA LYS A 42 0.10 -5.43 21.07
C LYS A 42 -0.84 -6.03 20.01
N ARG A 43 -1.10 -7.35 20.01
CA ARG A 43 -1.96 -8.07 19.03
C ARG A 43 -3.45 -8.08 19.41
N ASN A 44 -3.94 -7.03 20.05
CA ASN A 44 -5.33 -6.93 20.48
C ASN A 44 -6.20 -6.29 19.39
N TRP A 45 -7.46 -6.72 19.30
CA TRP A 45 -8.44 -6.07 18.44
C TRP A 45 -8.87 -4.75 19.07
N ARG A 46 -8.92 -3.68 18.28
CA ARG A 46 -9.41 -2.37 18.69
C ARG A 46 -10.29 -1.78 17.60
N GLN A 47 -11.38 -1.10 17.98
CA GLN A 47 -12.26 -0.42 17.04
C GLN A 47 -11.74 0.99 16.76
N PHE A 48 -11.90 1.42 15.51
CA PHE A 48 -11.53 2.74 15.05
C PHE A 48 -12.61 3.25 14.09
N TYR A 49 -12.79 4.57 14.07
CA TYR A 49 -13.36 5.24 12.90
C TYR A 49 -12.25 5.45 11.88
N CYS A 50 -12.45 4.98 10.66
CA CYS A 50 -11.40 4.95 9.65
C CYS A 50 -11.73 5.90 8.50
N LEU A 51 -10.71 6.60 8.00
CA LEU A 51 -10.78 7.42 6.78
C LEU A 51 -9.66 7.02 5.83
N LEU A 52 -9.98 6.70 4.58
CA LEU A 52 -9.01 6.57 3.50
C LEU A 52 -8.92 7.88 2.72
N LYS A 53 -7.76 8.54 2.77
CA LYS A 53 -7.47 9.80 2.07
C LYS A 53 -6.18 9.66 1.28
N GLY A 54 -6.27 9.79 -0.05
CA GLY A 54 -5.14 9.56 -0.94
C GLY A 54 -4.49 8.18 -0.69
N ILE A 55 -3.23 8.20 -0.21
CA ILE A 55 -2.45 7.00 0.12
C ILE A 55 -2.35 6.71 1.63
N ILE A 56 -3.22 7.29 2.44
CA ILE A 56 -3.17 7.16 3.91
C ILE A 56 -4.51 6.66 4.44
N LEU A 57 -4.45 5.56 5.20
CA LEU A 57 -5.57 5.06 5.98
C LEU A 57 -5.41 5.52 7.44
N LEU A 58 -6.31 6.39 7.87
CA LEU A 58 -6.37 6.97 9.20
C LEU A 58 -7.28 6.14 10.10
N PHE A 59 -6.90 5.98 11.35
CA PHE A 59 -7.61 5.24 12.38
C PHE A 59 -7.79 6.14 13.61
N TYR A 60 -8.98 6.71 13.76
CA TYR A 60 -9.36 7.54 14.89
C TYR A 60 -9.90 6.67 16.02
N LYS A 61 -9.35 6.82 17.23
CA LYS A 61 -9.91 6.17 18.42
C LYS A 61 -11.23 6.84 18.78
N HIS A 62 -12.21 6.04 19.20
CA HIS A 62 -13.52 6.54 19.60
C HIS A 62 -13.42 7.56 20.75
N ASP A 63 -12.53 7.31 21.71
CA ASP A 63 -12.43 8.09 22.95
C ASP A 63 -11.51 9.31 22.84
N SER A 64 -10.79 9.49 21.71
CA SER A 64 -9.88 10.62 21.50
C SER A 64 -9.65 10.89 20.01
N MET A 65 -10.29 11.93 19.49
CA MET A 65 -10.10 12.39 18.11
C MET A 65 -8.68 12.91 17.83
N ASN A 66 -7.90 13.23 18.88
CA ASN A 66 -6.52 13.68 18.77
C ASN A 66 -5.51 12.51 18.67
N ASP A 67 -5.94 11.28 18.97
CA ASP A 67 -5.11 10.08 18.92
C ASP A 67 -5.39 9.33 17.61
N VAL A 68 -4.69 9.76 16.56
CA VAL A 68 -4.82 9.24 15.20
C VAL A 68 -3.64 8.33 14.90
N HIS A 69 -3.92 7.05 14.62
CA HIS A 69 -2.92 6.18 14.00
C HIS A 69 -3.10 6.23 12.48
N SER A 70 -1.99 6.18 11.73
CA SER A 70 -2.03 6.13 10.27
C SER A 70 -1.28 4.91 9.73
N VAL A 71 -1.73 4.42 8.58
CA VAL A 71 -1.04 3.39 7.79
C VAL A 71 -0.94 3.90 6.36
N GLY A 72 0.27 3.92 5.81
CA GLY A 72 0.48 4.16 4.39
C GLY A 72 -0.04 3.00 3.57
N ILE A 73 -0.95 3.26 2.63
CA ILE A 73 -1.47 2.27 1.69
C ILE A 73 -0.76 2.33 0.33
N HIS A 74 0.24 3.20 0.17
CA HIS A 74 1.17 3.12 -0.97
C HIS A 74 1.70 1.69 -1.03
N HIS A 75 1.62 1.07 -2.20
CA HIS A 75 2.05 -0.31 -2.43
C HIS A 75 1.42 -1.38 -1.53
N ALA A 76 0.30 -1.08 -0.89
CA ALA A 76 -0.40 -2.04 -0.05
C ALA A 76 -1.28 -2.98 -0.87
N LEU A 77 -1.46 -4.19 -0.37
CA LEU A 77 -2.42 -5.14 -0.91
C LEU A 77 -3.45 -5.52 0.16
N ALA A 78 -4.72 -5.22 -0.12
CA ALA A 78 -5.85 -5.70 0.65
C ALA A 78 -6.40 -6.99 0.04
N GLY A 79 -6.64 -8.01 0.86
CA GLY A 79 -7.16 -9.30 0.42
C GLY A 79 -7.84 -10.07 1.53
N TYR A 80 -8.65 -11.07 1.18
CA TYR A 80 -9.29 -11.94 2.18
C TYR A 80 -8.26 -12.63 3.08
N ALA A 81 -8.52 -12.62 4.38
CA ALA A 81 -7.75 -13.38 5.37
C ALA A 81 -8.24 -14.83 5.41
N LYS A 82 -8.01 -15.59 4.33
CA LYS A 82 -8.50 -16.98 4.16
C LYS A 82 -8.04 -17.93 5.27
N ASP A 83 -6.90 -17.64 5.86
CA ASP A 83 -6.27 -18.34 6.97
C ASP A 83 -6.88 -17.99 8.34
N TYR A 84 -7.66 -16.91 8.44
CA TYR A 84 -8.23 -16.43 9.70
C TYR A 84 -9.70 -16.84 9.86
N LYS A 85 -9.96 -17.80 10.75
CA LYS A 85 -11.30 -18.36 10.99
C LYS A 85 -11.98 -17.90 12.28
N LYS A 86 -11.33 -17.05 13.08
CA LYS A 86 -11.80 -16.70 14.44
C LYS A 86 -12.86 -15.59 14.48
N ARG A 87 -13.00 -14.79 13.43
CA ARG A 87 -14.04 -13.76 13.29
C ARG A 87 -14.50 -13.69 11.85
N ALA A 88 -15.80 -13.43 11.65
CA ALA A 88 -16.37 -13.18 10.34
C ALA A 88 -15.93 -11.82 9.78
N TYR A 89 -16.04 -11.66 8.46
CA TYR A 89 -15.83 -10.40 7.74
C TYR A 89 -14.44 -9.79 7.95
N VAL A 90 -13.41 -10.65 8.01
CA VAL A 90 -12.02 -10.23 8.17
C VAL A 90 -11.28 -10.26 6.83
N PHE A 91 -10.67 -9.15 6.49
CA PHE A 91 -9.65 -9.05 5.45
C PHE A 91 -8.30 -8.67 6.06
N LYS A 92 -7.24 -8.79 5.27
CA LYS A 92 -5.90 -8.37 5.65
C LYS A 92 -5.38 -7.28 4.74
N ILE A 93 -4.62 -6.37 5.31
CA ILE A 93 -3.81 -5.37 4.59
C ILE A 93 -2.35 -5.74 4.82
N ILE A 94 -1.60 -5.88 3.73
CA ILE A 94 -0.14 -5.98 3.75
C ILE A 94 0.39 -4.67 3.19
N ALA A 95 1.08 -3.87 4.00
CA ALA A 95 1.60 -2.55 3.62
C ALA A 95 2.99 -2.66 2.95
N ALA A 96 3.48 -1.55 2.40
CA ALA A 96 4.79 -1.47 1.73
C ALA A 96 5.96 -1.95 2.60
N ASP A 97 5.90 -1.69 3.90
CA ASP A 97 6.91 -2.07 4.88
C ASP A 97 6.72 -3.51 5.41
N TRP A 98 5.84 -4.29 4.80
CA TRP A 98 5.49 -5.67 5.18
C TRP A 98 4.83 -5.80 6.55
N SER A 99 4.38 -4.70 7.14
CA SER A 99 3.44 -4.77 8.26
C SER A 99 2.12 -5.39 7.78
N VAL A 100 1.50 -6.18 8.64
CA VAL A 100 0.27 -6.91 8.33
C VAL A 100 -0.78 -6.58 9.37
N TYR A 101 -1.96 -6.17 8.90
CA TYR A 101 -3.10 -5.85 9.73
C TYR A 101 -4.27 -6.76 9.35
N TYR A 102 -4.92 -7.35 10.34
CA TYR A 102 -6.26 -7.89 10.16
C TYR A 102 -7.28 -6.81 10.43
N ILE A 103 -8.23 -6.65 9.51
CA ILE A 103 -9.30 -5.67 9.56
C ILE A 103 -10.62 -6.41 9.52
N GLN A 104 -11.48 -6.16 10.49
CA GLN A 104 -12.83 -6.69 10.55
C GLN A 104 -13.82 -5.58 10.19
N ALA A 105 -14.61 -5.82 9.15
CA ALA A 105 -15.70 -4.96 8.73
C ALA A 105 -17.05 -5.45 9.31
N LYS A 106 -18.12 -4.68 9.08
CA LYS A 106 -19.46 -5.00 9.62
C LYS A 106 -20.13 -6.19 8.92
N ASN A 107 -19.90 -6.35 7.61
CA ASN A 107 -20.48 -7.37 6.76
C ASN A 107 -19.61 -7.61 5.52
N GLN A 108 -20.03 -8.53 4.65
CA GLN A 108 -19.26 -8.91 3.46
C GLN A 108 -19.19 -7.80 2.40
N ASP A 109 -20.22 -6.96 2.28
CA ASP A 109 -20.22 -5.82 1.36
C ASP A 109 -19.16 -4.80 1.76
N ASP A 110 -19.07 -4.48 3.05
CA ASP A 110 -18.05 -3.58 3.56
C ASP A 110 -16.64 -4.17 3.39
N VAL A 111 -16.44 -5.48 3.56
CA VAL A 111 -15.15 -6.12 3.26
C VAL A 111 -14.75 -5.84 1.81
N ARG A 112 -15.68 -6.04 0.86
CA ARG A 112 -15.43 -5.78 -0.55
C ARG A 112 -15.16 -4.31 -0.81
N GLN A 113 -16.00 -3.42 -0.31
CA GLN A 113 -15.87 -1.97 -0.48
C GLN A 113 -14.51 -1.47 0.02
N TRP A 114 -14.11 -1.83 1.24
CA TRP A 114 -12.83 -1.43 1.80
C TRP A 114 -11.65 -1.99 1.01
N MET A 115 -11.69 -3.28 0.63
CA MET A 115 -10.66 -3.87 -0.21
C MET A 115 -10.53 -3.17 -1.56
N ASP A 116 -11.65 -2.87 -2.22
CA ASP A 116 -11.67 -2.19 -3.51
C ASP A 116 -11.13 -0.76 -3.39
N CYS A 117 -11.56 0.01 -2.39
CA CYS A 117 -11.06 1.36 -2.14
C CYS A 117 -9.53 1.38 -1.90
N ILE A 118 -9.02 0.49 -1.05
CA ILE A 118 -7.58 0.40 -0.74
C ILE A 118 -6.79 0.00 -1.99
N ASN A 119 -7.22 -1.06 -2.68
CA ASN A 119 -6.49 -1.58 -3.83
C ASN A 119 -6.53 -0.61 -5.02
N VAL A 120 -7.65 0.07 -5.26
CA VAL A 120 -7.76 1.10 -6.32
C VAL A 120 -6.84 2.28 -6.00
N ALA A 121 -6.88 2.80 -4.77
CA ALA A 121 -6.04 3.91 -4.37
C ALA A 121 -4.55 3.53 -4.49
N ALA A 122 -4.15 2.34 -4.01
CA ALA A 122 -2.79 1.87 -4.14
C ALA A 122 -2.38 1.66 -5.61
N ALA A 123 -3.24 1.08 -6.46
CA ALA A 123 -2.94 0.84 -7.88
C ALA A 123 -2.79 2.13 -8.70
N MET A 124 -3.54 3.18 -8.37
CA MET A 124 -3.48 4.47 -9.09
C MET A 124 -2.37 5.39 -8.58
N LEU A 125 -2.14 5.39 -7.26
CA LEU A 125 -1.32 6.39 -6.59
C LEU A 125 0.09 5.91 -6.24
N SER A 126 0.40 4.62 -6.30
CA SER A 126 1.75 4.14 -5.97
C SER A 126 2.75 4.54 -7.06
N SER A 127 3.83 5.22 -6.65
CA SER A 127 4.96 5.53 -7.54
C SER A 127 5.74 4.26 -7.90
N PRO A 128 6.41 4.19 -9.05
CA PRO A 128 7.28 3.06 -9.36
C PRO A 128 8.32 2.81 -8.24
N PRO A 129 8.60 1.54 -7.87
CA PRO A 129 9.63 1.22 -6.88
C PRO A 129 11.00 1.75 -7.30
N LEU A 130 11.79 2.22 -6.33
CA LEU A 130 13.19 2.56 -6.58
C LEU A 130 14.04 1.28 -6.54
N PRO A 131 15.11 1.19 -7.34
CA PRO A 131 16.01 0.05 -7.29
C PRO A 131 16.52 -0.16 -5.86
N ALA A 132 16.68 -1.42 -5.46
CA ALA A 132 17.17 -1.76 -4.14
C ALA A 132 18.53 -1.07 -3.87
N PRO A 133 18.81 -0.62 -2.64
CA PRO A 133 20.07 0.01 -2.31
C PRO A 133 21.23 -0.91 -2.72
N VAL A 134 22.21 -0.36 -3.43
CA VAL A 134 23.40 -1.12 -3.82
C VAL A 134 24.24 -1.34 -2.56
N SER A 135 24.11 -2.52 -1.97
CA SER A 135 24.93 -2.97 -0.83
C SER A 135 25.98 -3.94 -1.31
N SER A 136 27.15 -3.96 -0.67
CA SER A 136 28.16 -5.02 -0.85
C SER A 136 27.69 -6.39 -0.31
N SER A 137 26.54 -6.44 0.35
CA SER A 137 25.93 -7.68 0.84
C SER A 137 25.29 -8.46 -0.30
N MET A 138 25.68 -9.73 -0.47
CA MET A 138 25.07 -10.68 -1.41
C MET A 138 23.69 -11.19 -0.96
N ARG A 139 23.11 -10.63 0.11
CA ARG A 139 21.80 -11.04 0.63
C ARG A 139 20.67 -10.35 -0.12
N PHE A 140 19.55 -11.02 -0.27
CA PHE A 140 18.35 -10.43 -0.83
C PHE A 140 17.91 -9.21 0.00
N GLN A 141 17.72 -8.07 -0.67
CA GLN A 141 17.16 -6.86 -0.09
C GLN A 141 15.91 -6.47 -0.88
N ARG A 142 14.84 -6.16 -0.15
CA ARG A 142 13.60 -5.69 -0.77
C ARG A 142 13.82 -4.30 -1.37
N PRO A 143 13.26 -4.00 -2.55
CA PRO A 143 13.28 -2.66 -3.12
C PRO A 143 12.66 -1.62 -2.20
N VAL A 144 13.09 -0.36 -2.36
CA VAL A 144 12.50 0.75 -1.63
C VAL A 144 11.20 1.15 -2.31
N MET A 145 10.12 1.16 -1.53
CA MET A 145 8.77 1.50 -1.97
C MET A 145 8.51 2.97 -1.63
N PRO A 146 8.48 3.89 -2.61
CA PRO A 146 8.33 5.31 -2.31
C PRO A 146 6.95 5.65 -1.77
N VAL A 147 6.91 6.57 -0.81
CA VAL A 147 5.66 7.13 -0.28
C VAL A 147 5.07 8.19 -1.23
N SER A 148 5.79 8.63 -2.27
CA SER A 148 5.29 9.64 -3.20
C SER A 148 4.07 9.16 -4.01
N LYS A 149 3.13 10.07 -4.26
CA LYS A 149 2.02 9.82 -5.20
C LYS A 149 2.55 9.79 -6.64
N ALA A 150 2.10 8.83 -7.43
CA ALA A 150 2.43 8.75 -8.84
C ALA A 150 1.80 9.90 -9.64
N LYS A 151 2.52 10.36 -10.67
CA LYS A 151 2.04 11.36 -11.64
C LYS A 151 1.58 10.76 -12.97
N LEU A 152 1.40 9.44 -12.99
CA LEU A 152 1.07 8.68 -14.19
C LEU A 152 -0.45 8.65 -14.41
N THR A 153 -0.87 8.64 -15.67
CA THR A 153 -2.27 8.36 -16.01
C THR A 153 -2.63 6.91 -15.64
N LYS A 154 -3.93 6.60 -15.61
CA LYS A 154 -4.41 5.23 -15.40
C LYS A 154 -3.82 4.25 -16.43
N GLU A 155 -3.76 4.65 -17.70
CA GLU A 155 -3.25 3.83 -18.80
C GLU A 155 -1.75 3.56 -18.63
N GLN A 156 -0.99 4.59 -18.23
CA GLN A 156 0.43 4.47 -17.92
C GLN A 156 0.68 3.58 -16.69
N GLN A 157 -0.13 3.72 -15.63
CA GLN A 157 -0.11 2.84 -14.46
C GLN A 157 -0.35 1.38 -14.85
N LEU A 158 -1.39 1.14 -15.65
CA LEU A 158 -1.74 -0.21 -16.11
C LEU A 158 -0.62 -0.82 -16.96
N GLN A 159 -0.01 -0.05 -17.87
CA GLN A 159 1.13 -0.49 -18.66
C GLN A 159 2.32 -0.85 -17.77
N HIS A 160 2.64 0.00 -16.78
CA HIS A 160 3.70 -0.28 -15.82
C HIS A 160 3.44 -1.57 -15.04
N HIS A 161 2.26 -1.73 -14.45
CA HIS A 161 1.89 -2.92 -13.68
C HIS A 161 1.95 -4.21 -14.52
N ASN A 162 1.51 -4.17 -15.78
CA ASN A 162 1.63 -5.31 -16.69
C ASN A 162 3.08 -5.67 -17.01
N SER A 163 3.95 -4.68 -17.21
CA SER A 163 5.39 -4.91 -17.39
C SER A 163 6.04 -5.50 -16.13
N GLN A 164 5.63 -5.04 -14.94
CA GLN A 164 6.10 -5.60 -13.67
C GLN A 164 5.68 -7.06 -13.51
N ILE A 165 4.44 -7.43 -13.86
CA ILE A 165 3.98 -8.83 -13.81
C ILE A 165 4.89 -9.72 -14.67
N LYS A 166 5.17 -9.34 -15.91
CA LYS A 166 6.04 -10.11 -16.81
C LYS A 166 7.44 -10.30 -16.23
N SER A 167 8.05 -9.21 -15.77
CA SER A 167 9.39 -9.25 -15.17
C SER A 167 9.43 -10.14 -13.92
N LEU A 168 8.42 -10.05 -13.05
CA LEU A 168 8.34 -10.84 -11.83
C LEU A 168 8.08 -12.32 -12.10
N GLU A 169 7.26 -12.65 -13.11
CA GLU A 169 7.00 -14.04 -13.52
C GLU A 169 8.25 -14.69 -14.13
N GLU A 170 8.99 -13.97 -14.95
CA GLU A 170 10.28 -14.41 -15.47
C GLU A 170 11.28 -14.65 -14.33
N GLU A 171 11.45 -13.67 -13.44
CA GLU A 171 12.36 -13.82 -12.29
C GLU A 171 11.95 -14.97 -11.36
N LEU A 172 10.66 -15.13 -11.08
CA LEU A 172 10.12 -16.24 -10.25
C LEU A 172 10.40 -17.61 -10.90
N SER A 173 10.29 -17.71 -12.22
CA SER A 173 10.60 -18.92 -12.99
C SER A 173 12.08 -19.32 -12.86
N PHE A 174 12.99 -18.35 -12.96
CA PHE A 174 14.42 -18.60 -12.73
C PHE A 174 14.72 -18.94 -11.27
N HIS A 175 14.18 -18.15 -10.33
CA HIS A 175 14.41 -18.32 -8.89
C HIS A 175 13.96 -19.69 -8.38
N THR A 176 12.81 -20.19 -8.86
CA THR A 176 12.28 -21.50 -8.47
C THR A 176 13.15 -22.67 -8.96
N LYS A 177 13.84 -22.50 -10.09
CA LYS A 177 14.75 -23.53 -10.64
C LYS A 177 16.05 -23.64 -9.85
N ASP A 178 16.51 -22.54 -9.27
CA ASP A 178 17.75 -22.46 -8.48
C ASP A 178 17.48 -22.68 -6.98
N LYS A 179 16.66 -23.69 -6.64
CA LYS A 179 16.31 -23.99 -5.25
C LYS A 179 17.50 -24.64 -4.53
N PRO A 180 18.08 -24.01 -3.48
CA PRO A 180 19.12 -24.61 -2.69
C PRO A 180 18.58 -25.71 -1.76
N ASP A 181 19.47 -26.54 -1.23
CA ASP A 181 19.13 -27.51 -0.19
C ASP A 181 18.64 -26.80 1.09
N ILE A 182 17.73 -27.43 1.85
CA ILE A 182 17.13 -26.83 3.05
C ILE A 182 18.15 -26.52 4.15
N HIS A 183 19.29 -27.22 4.17
CA HIS A 183 20.37 -27.00 5.11
C HIS A 183 21.43 -26.01 4.60
N ASP A 184 21.29 -25.50 3.37
CA ASP A 184 22.19 -24.48 2.82
C ASP A 184 21.99 -23.14 3.57
N LYS A 185 23.10 -22.46 3.86
CA LYS A 185 23.11 -21.13 4.48
C LYS A 185 22.33 -20.08 3.67
N HIS A 186 22.15 -20.28 2.37
CA HIS A 186 21.43 -19.41 1.45
C HIS A 186 19.93 -19.74 1.34
N TYR A 187 19.46 -20.86 1.91
CA TYR A 187 18.06 -21.27 1.81
C TYR A 187 17.09 -20.20 2.33
N LEU A 188 17.40 -19.59 3.47
CA LEU A 188 16.55 -18.55 4.06
C LEU A 188 16.47 -17.29 3.17
N ASP A 189 17.57 -16.87 2.56
CA ASP A 189 17.57 -15.73 1.63
C ASP A 189 16.79 -16.07 0.35
N TRP A 190 16.92 -17.31 -0.14
CA TRP A 190 16.15 -17.81 -1.26
C TRP A 190 14.65 -17.84 -0.95
N GLU A 191 14.25 -18.34 0.22
CA GLU A 191 12.85 -18.39 0.69
C GLU A 191 12.27 -16.98 0.84
N ASN A 192 13.01 -16.06 1.46
CA ASN A 192 12.60 -14.65 1.57
C ASN A 192 12.41 -13.97 0.22
N LYS A 193 13.26 -14.28 -0.77
CA LYS A 193 13.13 -13.77 -2.13
C LYS A 193 11.93 -14.39 -2.85
N LEU A 194 11.67 -15.68 -2.66
CA LEU A 194 10.50 -16.37 -3.20
C LEU A 194 9.20 -15.72 -2.69
N ASP A 195 9.07 -15.56 -1.37
CA ASP A 195 7.92 -14.92 -0.73
C ASP A 195 7.68 -13.50 -1.28
N TYR A 196 8.77 -12.75 -1.50
CA TYR A 196 8.71 -11.41 -2.10
C TYR A 196 8.17 -11.47 -3.54
N LEU A 197 8.76 -12.29 -4.41
CA LEU A 197 8.38 -12.38 -5.82
C LEU A 197 6.92 -12.84 -5.99
N GLU A 198 6.49 -13.83 -5.22
CA GLU A 198 5.11 -14.32 -5.24
C GLU A 198 4.12 -13.24 -4.79
N PHE A 199 4.44 -12.54 -3.69
CA PHE A 199 3.60 -11.47 -3.17
C PHE A 199 3.49 -10.29 -4.15
N GLU A 200 4.60 -9.87 -4.73
CA GLU A 200 4.65 -8.77 -5.69
C GLU A 200 3.90 -9.09 -6.97
N ALA A 201 4.10 -10.29 -7.54
CA ALA A 201 3.36 -10.73 -8.72
C ALA A 201 1.86 -10.77 -8.44
N LYS A 202 1.45 -11.22 -7.25
CA LYS A 202 0.06 -11.19 -6.81
C LYS A 202 -0.48 -9.76 -6.66
N ARG A 203 0.31 -8.83 -6.11
CA ARG A 203 -0.08 -7.43 -5.93
C ARG A 203 -0.33 -6.75 -7.26
N PHE A 204 0.60 -6.84 -8.21
CA PHE A 204 0.43 -6.21 -9.52
C PHE A 204 -0.73 -6.83 -10.32
N ARG A 205 -0.96 -8.15 -10.24
CA ARG A 205 -2.15 -8.77 -10.83
C ARG A 205 -3.46 -8.19 -10.24
N ALA A 206 -3.51 -8.00 -8.91
CA ALA A 206 -4.65 -7.37 -8.27
C ALA A 206 -4.82 -5.90 -8.73
N TYR A 207 -3.73 -5.16 -8.88
CA TYR A 207 -3.75 -3.79 -9.38
C TYR A 207 -4.29 -3.70 -10.81
N CYS A 208 -3.80 -4.52 -11.73
CA CYS A 208 -4.35 -4.59 -13.09
C CYS A 208 -5.85 -4.92 -13.07
N SER A 209 -6.28 -5.86 -12.21
CA SER A 209 -7.69 -6.23 -12.08
C SER A 209 -8.56 -5.05 -11.62
N VAL A 210 -8.14 -4.28 -10.61
CA VAL A 210 -8.94 -3.15 -10.12
C VAL A 210 -8.92 -1.94 -11.07
N LEU A 211 -7.83 -1.73 -11.81
CA LEU A 211 -7.75 -0.66 -12.82
C LEU A 211 -8.59 -0.93 -14.06
N THR A 212 -8.79 -2.20 -14.42
CA THR A 212 -9.58 -2.60 -15.60
C THR A 212 -11.05 -2.88 -15.27
N SER A 213 -11.40 -3.03 -14.00
CA SER A 213 -12.79 -3.29 -13.60
C SER A 213 -13.68 -2.08 -13.83
N SER A 214 -14.73 -2.27 -14.65
CA SER A 214 -15.79 -1.27 -14.88
C SER A 214 -16.61 -1.01 -13.61
N ARG A 215 -16.81 -2.03 -12.77
CA ARG A 215 -17.49 -1.93 -11.47
C ARG A 215 -16.86 -0.89 -10.54
N LEU A 216 -15.56 -0.62 -10.69
CA LEU A 216 -14.79 0.24 -9.81
C LEU A 216 -14.58 1.66 -10.35
N GLU A 217 -15.26 2.04 -11.43
CA GLU A 217 -15.14 3.38 -12.03
C GLU A 217 -15.40 4.49 -11.02
N ASN A 218 -16.46 4.40 -10.22
CA ASN A 218 -16.81 5.42 -9.22
C ASN A 218 -15.72 5.62 -8.16
N ILE A 219 -15.07 4.54 -7.73
CA ILE A 219 -13.95 4.60 -6.78
C ILE A 219 -12.74 5.25 -7.45
N ARG A 220 -12.43 4.89 -8.70
CA ARG A 220 -11.34 5.50 -9.47
C ARG A 220 -11.54 7.01 -9.65
N GLN A 221 -12.76 7.45 -9.97
CA GLN A 221 -13.09 8.88 -10.07
C GLN A 221 -12.93 9.60 -8.73
N SER A 222 -13.33 8.97 -7.62
CA SER A 222 -13.12 9.53 -6.28
C SER A 222 -11.63 9.68 -5.94
N VAL A 223 -10.79 8.73 -6.35
CA VAL A 223 -9.33 8.83 -6.21
C VAL A 223 -8.76 9.95 -7.07
N LEU A 224 -9.17 10.08 -8.34
CA LEU A 224 -8.72 11.16 -9.22
C LEU A 224 -9.09 12.55 -8.68
N ALA A 225 -10.31 12.70 -8.15
CA ALA A 225 -10.77 13.94 -7.54
C ALA A 225 -9.97 14.33 -6.27
N SER A 226 -9.20 13.41 -5.69
CA SER A 226 -8.25 13.71 -4.61
C SER A 226 -6.91 14.24 -5.11
N LEU A 227 -6.55 14.01 -6.38
CA LEU A 227 -5.32 14.48 -7.02
C LEU A 227 -5.44 15.88 -7.64
N SER A 228 -6.64 16.27 -8.08
CA SER A 228 -6.86 17.51 -8.85
C SER A 228 -6.48 18.80 -8.11
N ASN A 229 -6.36 18.76 -6.77
CA ASN A 229 -6.05 19.92 -5.94
C ASN A 229 -4.53 20.22 -5.86
N ASP A 230 -3.66 19.34 -6.35
CA ASP A 230 -2.21 19.54 -6.33
C ASP A 230 -1.71 20.46 -7.48
N ASN A 231 -2.51 20.62 -8.54
CA ASN A 231 -2.13 21.38 -9.74
C ASN A 231 -2.35 22.90 -9.64
N ASP A 232 -3.17 23.39 -8.71
CA ASP A 232 -3.43 24.83 -8.56
C ASP A 232 -2.26 25.62 -7.92
N ASN A 233 -1.17 24.94 -7.52
CA ASN A 233 -0.02 25.55 -6.84
C ASN A 233 1.18 25.84 -7.77
N LEU A 234 1.08 25.59 -9.08
CA LEU A 234 2.19 25.82 -10.02
C LEU A 234 2.05 27.08 -10.87
N ASP A 235 0.87 27.70 -10.92
CA ASP A 235 0.63 28.89 -11.77
C ASP A 235 0.85 30.24 -11.03
N ASP A 236 0.87 30.25 -9.69
CA ASP A 236 1.04 31.49 -8.90
C ASP A 236 2.51 31.92 -8.70
N GLN A 237 3.49 31.12 -9.12
CA GLN A 237 4.92 31.49 -9.00
C GLN A 237 5.51 32.16 -10.25
N ASN A 238 4.74 32.33 -11.33
CA ASN A 238 5.22 32.95 -12.58
C ASN A 238 4.59 34.31 -12.93
N ILE A 239 3.76 34.91 -12.06
CA ILE A 239 3.11 36.19 -12.34
C ILE A 239 3.87 37.41 -11.74
N ASN A 240 4.79 37.23 -10.79
CA ASN A 240 5.51 38.34 -10.15
C ASN A 240 6.96 38.55 -10.61
N LYS A 241 7.24 38.46 -11.92
CA LYS A 241 8.53 38.89 -12.49
C LYS A 241 8.46 39.98 -13.56
N ASN A 242 7.34 40.67 -13.67
CA ASN A 242 7.25 41.93 -14.40
C ASN A 242 6.42 42.90 -13.58
N VAL A 243 7.07 43.71 -12.73
CA VAL A 243 6.78 45.11 -12.44
C VAL A 243 7.87 45.57 -11.45
N GLU A 244 8.59 46.61 -11.88
CA GLU A 244 9.67 47.39 -11.24
C GLU A 244 11.09 46.82 -11.27
#